data_AF-A0A6B0X1A4-F1
#
_entry.id   AF-A0A6B0X1A4-F1
#
_cell.length_a   1.000
_cell.length_b   1.000
_cell.length_c   1.000
_cell.angle_alpha   90.00
_cell.angle_beta   90.00
_cell.angle_gamma   90.00
#
_symmetry.space_group_name_H-M   'P 1'
#
loop_
_entity.id
_entity.type
_entity.pdbx_description
1 polymer ?
#
loop_
_entity_poly.entity_id
_entity_poly.type
_entity_poly.pdbx_seq_one_letter_code
_entity_poly.pdbx_strand_id
1 'polypeptide(L)'
;MIHSREFNVTRLISQIGSERATSGAGNKVVTYEGRTHVVWQDVTREGYFNRVCTFDRDTGECLGPFTLNQGRDNHARPVMTIDHQGYLQAIMSGHNSPVTYRRSVRPNDASEWTEGEPAGSGTYPVVVCGLDDALYLTVRSSNRWDGVDFYSKDKGGVWEARGKLVKRREDYTGYGAFQTGMAVGADGVIHLVVDFYEGIGIHDHRGLHQAVCYMCSRDGGETWERADGARVELPARPEQLDVLARSEEDERHEPMPRPEVLSQGCIVVSSEGPHVLYISHLDEPGEIVHAYLNAKGVWEREYIDAGFSDHRPTGCRGAFSMDEAGTLYALLEFQPLGRGWNEGKPTRGLNWETEDKRLVWLTLQDGDWNTRLALPQDAIFNEANLERPTGANT
;
A
#
# COMPACT_ATOMS: atom_id res chain seq x y z
N MET A 1 28.58 12.98 20.74
CA MET A 1 27.39 13.43 21.48
C MET A 1 26.36 13.81 20.42
N ILE A 2 25.66 12.81 19.89
CA ILE A 2 24.69 13.00 18.81
C ILE A 2 23.37 13.30 19.50
N HIS A 3 22.90 14.54 19.38
CA HIS A 3 21.57 14.89 19.84
C HIS A 3 20.55 14.04 19.10
N SER A 4 19.80 13.23 19.85
CA SER A 4 18.49 12.73 19.45
C SER A 4 17.62 13.94 19.10
N ARG A 5 17.55 14.29 17.80
CA ARG A 5 16.49 15.17 17.35
C ARG A 5 15.20 14.37 17.45
N GLU A 6 14.47 14.57 18.55
CA GLU A 6 13.05 14.25 18.60
C GLU A 6 12.35 15.06 17.50
N PHE A 7 12.10 14.45 16.35
CA PHE A 7 11.22 15.03 15.35
C PHE A 7 9.77 14.81 15.76
N ASN A 8 9.34 15.47 16.84
CA ASN A 8 7.93 15.57 17.24
C ASN A 8 7.31 16.85 16.67
N VAL A 9 7.39 17.05 15.36
CA VAL A 9 6.69 18.16 14.70
C VAL A 9 5.52 17.60 13.92
N THR A 10 4.36 17.53 14.57
CA THR A 10 3.10 17.28 13.87
C THR A 10 2.70 18.52 13.08
N ARG A 11 2.34 18.32 11.81
CA ARG A 11 1.80 19.38 10.95
C ARG A 11 0.44 18.96 10.43
N LEU A 12 -0.53 19.85 10.59
CA LEU A 12 -1.86 19.69 10.03
C LEU A 12 -1.84 20.13 8.56
N ILE A 13 -2.14 19.21 7.65
CA ILE A 13 -2.15 19.49 6.21
C ILE A 13 -3.54 19.90 5.69
N SER A 14 -4.60 19.45 6.36
CA SER A 14 -5.99 19.81 6.04
C SER A 14 -6.91 19.55 7.24
N GLN A 15 -7.92 20.41 7.41
CA GLN A 15 -9.01 20.25 8.39
C GLN A 15 -10.25 19.56 7.80
N ILE A 16 -10.26 19.32 6.49
CA ILE A 16 -11.41 18.80 5.73
C ILE A 16 -11.02 17.55 4.94
N GLY A 17 -10.00 16.82 5.41
CA GLY A 17 -9.63 15.53 4.85
C GLY A 17 -10.84 14.57 4.86
N SER A 18 -10.99 13.77 3.81
CA SER A 18 -12.01 12.73 3.79
C SER A 18 -11.73 11.66 4.84
N GLU A 19 -12.74 10.86 5.16
CA GLU A 19 -12.66 9.75 6.09
C GLU A 19 -11.65 8.66 5.68
N ARG A 20 -11.13 8.74 4.45
CA ARG A 20 -10.07 7.88 3.93
C ARG A 20 -8.91 8.67 3.32
N ALA A 21 -8.70 9.94 3.67
CA ALA A 21 -7.87 10.90 2.95
C ALA A 21 -6.52 10.36 2.42
N THR A 22 -5.78 9.61 3.24
CA THR A 22 -4.46 9.02 2.94
C THR A 22 -4.48 7.51 2.74
N SER A 23 -5.66 6.90 2.73
CA SER A 23 -5.82 5.45 2.72
C SER A 23 -5.42 4.77 1.42
N GLY A 24 -4.80 3.60 1.56
CA GLY A 24 -4.58 2.65 0.48
C GLY A 24 -3.13 2.21 0.38
N ALA A 25 -2.90 1.26 -0.52
CA ALA A 25 -1.62 0.62 -0.71
C ALA A 25 -0.69 1.36 -1.69
N GLY A 26 -1.15 2.43 -2.35
CA GLY A 26 -0.32 3.26 -3.22
C GLY A 26 0.31 4.41 -2.45
N ASN A 27 1.52 4.83 -2.85
CA ASN A 27 2.32 5.77 -2.07
C ASN A 27 1.70 7.17 -2.03
N LYS A 28 1.78 7.82 -0.87
CA LYS A 28 1.16 9.13 -0.58
C LYS A 28 2.16 10.23 -0.32
N VAL A 29 3.39 9.85 0.02
CA VAL A 29 4.44 10.75 0.46
C VAL A 29 5.69 10.46 -0.34
N VAL A 30 6.31 11.51 -0.87
CA VAL A 30 7.58 11.43 -1.59
C VAL A 30 8.48 12.53 -1.05
N THR A 31 9.67 12.17 -0.62
CA THR A 31 10.75 13.08 -0.28
C THR A 31 11.80 13.05 -1.39
N TYR A 32 12.25 14.24 -1.80
CA TYR A 32 13.27 14.42 -2.82
C TYR A 32 14.03 15.72 -2.57
N GLU A 33 15.36 15.63 -2.49
CA GLU A 33 16.26 16.79 -2.36
C GLU A 33 15.77 17.85 -1.34
N GLY A 34 15.53 17.43 -0.10
CA GLY A 34 15.18 18.35 1.00
C GLY A 34 13.71 18.83 1.01
N ARG A 35 12.85 18.29 0.14
CA ARG A 35 11.41 18.59 0.14
C ARG A 35 10.58 17.32 0.26
N THR A 36 9.44 17.41 0.94
CA THR A 36 8.49 16.31 1.10
C THR A 36 7.14 16.71 0.49
N HIS A 37 6.71 15.97 -0.53
CA HIS A 37 5.42 16.14 -1.19
C HIS A 37 4.41 15.15 -0.61
N VAL A 38 3.21 15.64 -0.30
CA VAL A 38 2.14 14.81 0.29
C VAL A 38 0.89 14.95 -0.55
N VAL A 39 0.28 13.82 -0.92
CA VAL A 39 -1.03 13.78 -1.59
C VAL A 39 -2.10 13.20 -0.68
N TRP A 40 -3.29 13.80 -0.71
CA TRP A 40 -4.45 13.35 0.07
C TRP A 40 -5.76 13.72 -0.64
N GLN A 41 -6.89 13.41 -0.01
CA GLN A 41 -8.20 13.80 -0.51
C GLN A 41 -8.97 14.59 0.54
N ASP A 42 -9.40 15.80 0.19
CA ASP A 42 -10.37 16.57 0.97
C ASP A 42 -11.80 16.19 0.57
N VAL A 43 -12.77 16.47 1.44
CA VAL A 43 -14.20 16.36 1.15
C VAL A 43 -14.94 17.63 1.56
N THR A 44 -15.80 18.13 0.68
CA THR A 44 -16.77 19.19 0.98
C THR A 44 -18.16 18.77 0.49
N ARG A 45 -19.16 19.64 0.64
CA ARG A 45 -20.48 19.41 0.04
C ARG A 45 -20.46 19.34 -1.49
N GLU A 46 -19.43 19.90 -2.13
CA GLU A 46 -19.28 19.92 -3.59
C GLU A 46 -18.63 18.63 -4.12
N GLY A 47 -17.96 17.85 -3.27
CA GLY A 47 -17.40 16.55 -3.62
C GLY A 47 -16.05 16.28 -2.98
N TYR A 48 -15.32 15.34 -3.58
CA TYR A 48 -13.99 14.90 -3.14
C TYR A 48 -12.92 15.57 -3.99
N PHE A 49 -11.91 16.18 -3.36
CA PHE A 49 -10.86 16.91 -4.05
C PHE A 49 -9.51 16.28 -3.75
N ASN A 50 -8.83 15.79 -4.78
CA ASN A 50 -7.49 15.24 -4.62
C ASN A 50 -6.50 16.42 -4.57
N ARG A 51 -5.72 16.47 -3.50
CA ARG A 51 -4.83 17.58 -3.15
C ARG A 51 -3.38 17.14 -3.13
N VAL A 52 -2.50 18.13 -3.24
CA VAL A 52 -1.07 17.99 -3.02
C VAL A 52 -0.50 19.24 -2.34
N CYS A 53 0.53 19.06 -1.52
CA CYS A 53 1.37 20.15 -1.04
C CYS A 53 2.84 19.72 -1.01
N THR A 54 3.74 20.70 -0.90
CA THR A 54 5.18 20.50 -0.78
C THR A 54 5.67 21.14 0.51
N PHE A 55 6.29 20.36 1.38
CA PHE A 55 6.98 20.84 2.56
C PHE A 55 8.45 21.05 2.26
N ASP A 56 8.94 22.24 2.57
CA ASP A 56 10.38 22.50 2.65
C ASP A 56 10.89 22.01 4.01
N ARG A 57 11.87 21.10 4.02
CA ARG A 57 12.34 20.46 5.27
C ARG A 57 13.29 21.35 6.06
N ASP A 58 13.89 22.36 5.44
CA ASP A 58 14.78 23.30 6.11
C ASP A 58 13.98 24.39 6.84
N THR A 59 12.92 24.92 6.20
CA THR A 59 12.08 25.98 6.79
C THR A 59 10.87 25.43 7.53
N GLY A 60 10.41 24.22 7.19
CA GLY A 60 9.16 23.64 7.67
C GLY A 60 7.90 24.28 7.06
N GLU A 61 8.06 25.13 6.05
CA GLU A 61 6.96 25.79 5.35
C GLU A 61 6.28 24.85 4.34
N CYS A 62 4.99 25.07 4.11
CA CYS A 62 4.16 24.27 3.21
C CYS A 62 3.67 25.12 2.04
N LEU A 63 4.03 24.73 0.83
CA LEU A 63 3.50 25.30 -0.41
C LEU A 63 2.29 24.48 -0.87
N GLY A 64 1.11 25.10 -0.87
CA GLY A 64 -0.17 24.48 -1.24
C GLY A 64 -1.30 24.80 -0.23
N PRO A 65 -2.42 24.04 -0.27
CA PRO A 65 -2.68 22.90 -1.12
C PRO A 65 -3.05 23.27 -2.56
N PHE A 66 -2.63 22.47 -3.53
CA PHE A 66 -3.06 22.54 -4.93
C PHE A 66 -4.04 21.42 -5.24
N THR A 67 -4.99 21.67 -6.14
CA THR A 67 -5.97 20.67 -6.60
C THR A 67 -5.41 19.91 -7.80
N LEU A 68 -5.31 18.59 -7.68
CA LEU A 68 -4.97 17.72 -8.81
C LEU A 68 -6.18 17.45 -9.69
N ASN A 69 -7.31 17.07 -9.09
CA ASN A 69 -8.61 16.96 -9.72
C ASN A 69 -9.74 16.83 -8.66
N GLN A 70 -10.97 16.68 -9.14
CA GLN A 70 -12.12 16.28 -8.33
C GLN A 70 -12.38 14.78 -8.53
N GLY A 71 -12.35 14.01 -7.44
CA GLY A 71 -12.66 12.59 -7.41
C GLY A 71 -14.16 12.33 -7.33
N ARG A 72 -14.58 11.15 -7.81
CA ARG A 72 -15.98 10.70 -7.76
C ARG A 72 -16.47 10.47 -6.32
N ASP A 73 -15.65 9.79 -5.53
CA ASP A 73 -15.94 9.43 -4.15
C ASP A 73 -14.64 9.16 -3.38
N ASN A 74 -14.78 8.67 -2.15
CA ASN A 74 -13.66 8.40 -1.28
C ASN A 74 -12.65 7.38 -1.83
N HIS A 75 -12.94 6.56 -2.84
CA HIS A 75 -12.00 5.61 -3.47
C HIS A 75 -11.07 6.25 -4.51
N ALA A 76 -11.38 7.47 -4.94
CA ALA A 76 -10.69 8.17 -6.03
C ALA A 76 -9.36 8.85 -5.63
N ARG A 77 -8.76 8.43 -4.51
CA ARG A 77 -7.66 9.11 -3.81
C ARG A 77 -6.37 9.09 -4.64
N PRO A 78 -5.55 10.14 -4.57
CA PRO A 78 -4.33 10.22 -5.34
C PRO A 78 -3.25 9.29 -4.78
N VAL A 79 -2.35 8.85 -5.64
CA VAL A 79 -1.08 8.20 -5.29
C VAL A 79 0.02 8.86 -6.11
N MET A 80 1.25 8.83 -5.61
CA MET A 80 2.36 9.57 -6.20
C MET A 80 3.66 8.77 -6.16
N THR A 81 4.48 8.94 -7.18
CA THR A 81 5.90 8.59 -7.20
C THR A 81 6.70 9.74 -7.83
N ILE A 82 8.01 9.57 -7.99
CA ILE A 82 8.91 10.56 -8.58
C ILE A 82 9.94 9.90 -9.49
N ASP A 83 10.26 10.57 -10.59
CA ASP A 83 11.33 10.13 -11.49
C ASP A 83 12.71 10.65 -11.08
N HIS A 84 13.77 10.16 -11.72
CA HIS A 84 15.16 10.51 -11.38
C HIS A 84 15.56 11.93 -11.80
N GLN A 85 14.66 12.67 -12.44
CA GLN A 85 14.83 14.10 -12.73
C GLN A 85 14.05 14.97 -11.73
N GLY A 86 13.37 14.36 -10.75
CA GLY A 86 12.60 15.05 -9.73
C GLY A 86 11.18 15.41 -10.14
N TYR A 87 10.66 14.97 -11.30
CA TYR A 87 9.26 15.24 -11.64
C TYR A 87 8.32 14.30 -10.89
N LEU A 88 7.30 14.90 -10.27
CA LEU A 88 6.28 14.17 -9.54
C LEU A 88 5.30 13.52 -10.51
N GLN A 89 4.95 12.27 -10.24
CA GLN A 89 4.10 11.43 -11.07
C GLN A 89 2.87 11.03 -10.26
N ALA A 90 1.70 11.57 -10.59
CA ALA A 90 0.48 11.36 -9.80
C ALA A 90 -0.58 10.58 -10.58
N ILE A 91 -1.15 9.56 -9.93
CA ILE A 91 -2.33 8.81 -10.42
C ILE A 91 -3.50 9.06 -9.48
N MET A 92 -4.69 9.28 -10.02
CA MET A 92 -5.88 9.62 -9.26
C MET A 92 -7.15 9.11 -9.95
N SER A 93 -8.31 9.33 -9.34
CA SER A 93 -9.61 8.81 -9.82
C SER A 93 -9.75 7.29 -9.66
N GLY A 94 -10.69 6.66 -10.37
CA GLY A 94 -11.00 5.24 -10.25
C GLY A 94 -12.34 4.96 -9.55
N HIS A 95 -12.42 3.80 -8.90
CA HIS A 95 -13.65 3.14 -8.42
C HIS A 95 -14.44 2.46 -9.56
N ASN A 96 -13.85 1.37 -10.06
CA ASN A 96 -14.32 0.65 -11.25
C ASN A 96 -14.52 1.59 -12.44
N SER A 97 -13.61 2.55 -12.61
CA SER A 97 -13.70 3.58 -13.63
C SER A 97 -12.30 4.02 -14.06
N PRO A 98 -12.16 4.85 -15.12
CA PRO A 98 -10.88 5.34 -15.56
C PRO A 98 -10.05 6.00 -14.44
N VAL A 99 -8.75 5.76 -14.46
CA VAL A 99 -7.75 6.48 -13.65
C VAL A 99 -7.02 7.51 -14.50
N THR A 100 -6.67 8.63 -13.88
CA THR A 100 -6.05 9.79 -14.53
C THR A 100 -4.62 9.94 -14.05
N TYR A 101 -3.70 10.22 -14.98
CA TYR A 101 -2.31 10.56 -14.73
C TYR A 101 -2.05 12.05 -14.93
N ARG A 102 -1.19 12.62 -14.09
CA ARG A 102 -0.59 13.95 -14.25
C ARG A 102 0.88 13.91 -13.82
N ARG A 103 1.70 14.74 -14.46
CA ARG A 103 3.09 15.00 -14.06
C ARG A 103 3.23 16.44 -13.59
N SER A 104 4.12 16.72 -12.65
CA SER A 104 4.49 18.10 -12.35
C SER A 104 5.12 18.77 -13.59
N VAL A 105 4.93 20.09 -13.73
CA VAL A 105 5.55 20.87 -14.82
C VAL A 105 7.01 21.17 -14.53
N ARG A 106 7.39 21.22 -13.25
CA ARG A 106 8.75 21.47 -12.76
C ARG A 106 9.19 20.33 -11.84
N PRO A 107 10.49 20.02 -11.79
CA PRO A 107 11.00 19.06 -10.82
C PRO A 107 10.88 19.61 -9.40
N ASN A 108 10.64 18.72 -8.44
CA ASN A 108 10.59 19.00 -7.00
C ASN A 108 9.60 20.13 -6.63
N ASP A 109 8.48 20.24 -7.36
CA ASP A 109 7.48 21.31 -7.22
C ASP A 109 6.07 20.81 -7.59
N ALA A 110 5.16 20.83 -6.62
CA ALA A 110 3.78 20.40 -6.79
C ALA A 110 2.79 21.52 -7.15
N SER A 111 3.25 22.74 -7.45
CA SER A 111 2.39 23.90 -7.69
C SER A 111 1.70 23.91 -9.06
N GLU A 112 2.22 23.16 -10.04
CA GLU A 112 1.70 23.13 -11.39
C GLU A 112 1.86 21.75 -12.02
N TRP A 113 0.83 21.32 -12.75
CA TRP A 113 0.71 19.96 -13.29
C TRP A 113 0.25 19.99 -14.75
N THR A 114 0.66 18.99 -15.51
CA THR A 114 0.17 18.78 -16.88
C THR A 114 -1.36 18.56 -16.91
N GLU A 115 -1.95 18.68 -18.10
CA GLU A 115 -3.30 18.17 -18.33
C GLU A 115 -3.40 16.67 -18.00
N GLY A 116 -4.61 16.23 -17.65
CA GLY A 116 -4.87 14.85 -17.27
C GLY A 116 -4.86 13.90 -18.46
N GLU A 117 -4.05 12.85 -18.40
CA GLU A 117 -3.99 11.76 -19.37
C GLU A 117 -4.68 10.50 -18.81
N PRO A 118 -5.42 9.70 -19.60
CA PRO A 118 -5.88 8.39 -19.16
C PRO A 118 -4.70 7.44 -18.91
N ALA A 119 -4.69 6.74 -17.77
CA ALA A 119 -3.63 5.78 -17.44
C ALA A 119 -4.09 4.31 -17.35
N GLY A 120 -5.40 4.08 -17.23
CA GLY A 120 -5.98 2.75 -17.05
C GLY A 120 -7.42 2.85 -16.54
N SER A 121 -7.98 1.73 -16.07
CA SER A 121 -9.33 1.71 -15.48
C SER A 121 -9.46 0.68 -14.35
N GLY A 122 -9.80 1.14 -13.15
CA GLY A 122 -9.86 0.28 -11.98
C GLY A 122 -10.08 1.02 -10.66
N THR A 123 -9.59 0.43 -9.57
CA THR A 123 -9.61 1.01 -8.23
C THR A 123 -8.27 0.74 -7.54
N TYR A 124 -7.88 1.62 -6.61
CA TYR A 124 -6.67 1.46 -5.78
C TYR A 124 -5.38 1.39 -6.61
N PRO A 125 -5.03 2.45 -7.34
CA PRO A 125 -3.79 2.49 -8.10
C PRO A 125 -2.58 2.33 -7.18
N VAL A 126 -1.58 1.60 -7.65
CA VAL A 126 -0.22 1.59 -7.11
C VAL A 126 0.72 1.88 -8.26
N VAL A 127 1.56 2.89 -8.11
CA VAL A 127 2.52 3.31 -9.13
C VAL A 127 3.93 3.29 -8.57
N VAL A 128 4.88 2.79 -9.36
CA VAL A 128 6.32 2.90 -9.09
C VAL A 128 7.05 3.41 -10.33
N CYS A 129 8.22 4.01 -10.13
CA CYS A 129 9.10 4.49 -11.18
C CYS A 129 10.35 3.59 -11.22
N GLY A 130 10.65 3.04 -12.40
CA GLY A 130 11.83 2.23 -12.67
C GLY A 130 13.09 3.06 -12.82
N LEU A 131 14.25 2.39 -12.83
CA LEU A 131 15.58 3.03 -12.98
C LEU A 131 15.77 3.76 -14.32
N ASP A 132 14.94 3.45 -15.31
CA ASP A 132 14.90 4.07 -16.64
C ASP A 132 13.85 5.19 -16.77
N ASP A 133 13.25 5.61 -15.65
CA ASP A 133 12.10 6.50 -15.56
C ASP A 133 10.81 5.96 -16.22
N ALA A 134 10.73 4.66 -16.52
CA ALA A 134 9.45 4.05 -16.86
C ALA A 134 8.53 4.01 -15.65
N LEU A 135 7.22 4.13 -15.87
CA LEU A 135 6.21 4.03 -14.82
C LEU A 135 5.47 2.72 -14.94
N TYR A 136 5.26 2.05 -13.81
CA TYR A 136 4.53 0.79 -13.71
C TYR A 136 3.33 0.99 -12.79
N LEU A 137 2.14 0.61 -13.27
CA LEU A 137 0.87 0.84 -12.60
C LEU A 137 0.09 -0.46 -12.46
N THR A 138 -0.34 -0.77 -11.24
CA THR A 138 -1.37 -1.78 -10.99
C THR A 138 -2.65 -1.14 -10.51
N VAL A 139 -3.78 -1.71 -10.91
CA VAL A 139 -5.12 -1.37 -10.40
C VAL A 139 -5.92 -2.63 -10.17
N ARG A 140 -6.78 -2.64 -9.15
CA ARG A 140 -7.83 -3.65 -9.06
C ARG A 140 -8.80 -3.46 -10.22
N SER A 141 -9.03 -4.52 -10.98
CA SER A 141 -9.71 -4.45 -12.27
C SER A 141 -11.11 -3.84 -12.15
N SER A 142 -11.44 -3.00 -13.14
CA SER A 142 -12.79 -2.44 -13.30
C SER A 142 -13.81 -3.47 -13.81
N ASN A 143 -13.36 -4.63 -14.30
CA ASN A 143 -14.22 -5.72 -14.72
C ASN A 143 -14.74 -6.54 -13.52
N ARG A 144 -15.70 -6.00 -12.77
CA ARG A 144 -16.29 -6.65 -11.58
C ARG A 144 -15.26 -7.16 -10.55
N TRP A 145 -14.16 -6.41 -10.36
CA TRP A 145 -13.10 -6.77 -9.43
C TRP A 145 -12.49 -8.16 -9.70
N ASP A 146 -12.39 -8.58 -10.95
CA ASP A 146 -11.97 -9.94 -11.35
C ASP A 146 -10.44 -10.18 -11.32
N GLY A 147 -9.67 -9.30 -10.67
CA GLY A 147 -8.22 -9.42 -10.58
C GLY A 147 -7.48 -8.09 -10.53
N VAL A 148 -6.23 -8.11 -10.99
CA VAL A 148 -5.33 -6.94 -11.07
C VAL A 148 -4.86 -6.74 -12.49
N ASP A 149 -5.11 -5.54 -13.03
CA ASP A 149 -4.62 -5.12 -14.34
C ASP A 149 -3.30 -4.36 -14.19
N PHE A 150 -2.41 -4.52 -15.17
CA PHE A 150 -1.08 -3.92 -15.22
C PHE A 150 -0.91 -3.05 -16.45
N TYR A 151 -0.30 -1.90 -16.23
CA TYR A 151 -0.04 -0.89 -17.24
C TYR A 151 1.39 -0.39 -17.06
N SER A 152 2.02 0.00 -18.16
CA SER A 152 3.30 0.69 -18.14
C SER A 152 3.26 1.95 -18.98
N LYS A 153 4.23 2.85 -18.74
CA LYS A 153 4.50 4.01 -19.56
C LYS A 153 5.99 4.24 -19.59
N ASP A 154 6.59 4.05 -20.75
CA ASP A 154 8.00 4.37 -20.97
C ASP A 154 8.25 5.87 -20.80
N LYS A 155 9.50 6.25 -20.51
CA LYS A 155 9.91 7.65 -20.34
C LYS A 155 9.51 8.51 -21.56
N GLY A 156 8.57 9.43 -21.34
CA GLY A 156 8.04 10.31 -22.40
C GLY A 156 7.11 9.62 -23.41
N GLY A 157 6.80 8.34 -23.21
CA GLY A 157 5.86 7.56 -24.02
C GLY A 157 4.40 7.78 -23.62
N VAL A 158 3.54 6.83 -23.96
CA VAL A 158 2.10 6.79 -23.61
C VAL A 158 1.81 5.60 -22.69
N TRP A 159 0.69 5.63 -21.98
CA TRP A 159 0.27 4.47 -21.17
C TRP A 159 -0.16 3.31 -22.07
N GLU A 160 0.33 2.12 -21.75
CA GLU A 160 0.02 0.87 -22.44
C GLU A 160 -0.56 -0.16 -21.46
N ALA A 161 -1.64 -0.83 -21.87
CA ALA A 161 -2.15 -1.97 -21.13
C ALA A 161 -1.26 -3.20 -21.38
N ARG A 162 -0.68 -3.75 -20.33
CA ARG A 162 0.19 -4.94 -20.38
C ARG A 162 -0.52 -6.23 -20.04
N GLY A 163 -1.78 -6.15 -19.63
CA GLY A 163 -2.66 -7.30 -19.40
C GLY A 163 -3.03 -7.45 -17.92
N LYS A 164 -3.49 -8.65 -17.56
CA LYS A 164 -3.94 -8.98 -16.21
C LYS A 164 -2.88 -9.83 -15.52
N LEU A 165 -2.42 -9.40 -14.34
CA LEU A 165 -1.40 -10.11 -13.57
C LEU A 165 -1.99 -11.26 -12.77
N VAL A 166 -3.10 -11.02 -12.08
CA VAL A 166 -3.81 -12.07 -11.35
C VAL A 166 -5.29 -12.04 -11.69
N LYS A 167 -5.93 -13.21 -11.68
CA LYS A 167 -7.35 -13.36 -11.99
C LYS A 167 -8.10 -14.11 -10.90
N ARG A 168 -9.30 -13.63 -10.62
CA ARG A 168 -10.26 -14.28 -9.74
C ARG A 168 -10.64 -15.66 -10.27
N ARG A 169 -10.80 -16.67 -9.39
CA ARG A 169 -11.32 -17.98 -9.81
C ARG A 169 -12.76 -17.84 -10.29
N GLU A 170 -13.19 -18.69 -11.22
CA GLU A 170 -14.51 -18.57 -11.85
C GLU A 170 -15.68 -18.94 -10.91
N ASP A 171 -15.44 -19.85 -9.98
CA ASP A 171 -16.39 -20.27 -8.96
C ASP A 171 -16.57 -19.23 -7.83
N TYR A 172 -15.59 -18.35 -7.61
CA TYR A 172 -15.76 -17.17 -6.76
C TYR A 172 -16.56 -16.09 -7.50
N THR A 173 -17.87 -16.18 -7.38
CA THR A 173 -18.83 -15.32 -8.11
C THR A 173 -19.18 -14.00 -7.40
N GLY A 174 -18.74 -13.83 -6.15
CA GLY A 174 -19.12 -12.73 -5.25
C GLY A 174 -18.15 -11.54 -5.24
N TYR A 175 -17.99 -10.93 -4.06
CA TYR A 175 -17.05 -9.83 -3.87
C TYR A 175 -15.59 -10.32 -4.00
N GLY A 176 -14.80 -9.61 -4.81
CA GLY A 176 -13.35 -9.81 -4.94
C GLY A 176 -12.59 -8.57 -4.47
N ALA A 177 -11.58 -8.77 -3.64
CA ALA A 177 -10.61 -7.76 -3.27
C ALA A 177 -9.22 -8.25 -3.61
N PHE A 178 -8.51 -7.44 -4.40
CA PHE A 178 -7.11 -7.63 -4.73
C PHE A 178 -6.39 -6.33 -4.39
N GLN A 179 -5.60 -6.33 -3.33
CA GLN A 179 -4.74 -5.20 -2.97
C GLN A 179 -3.32 -5.53 -3.40
N THR A 180 -2.59 -4.55 -3.91
CA THR A 180 -1.21 -4.75 -4.37
C THR A 180 -0.25 -3.81 -3.67
N GLY A 181 1.02 -4.19 -3.61
CA GLY A 181 2.15 -3.30 -3.38
C GLY A 181 3.19 -3.55 -4.45
N MET A 182 3.92 -2.51 -4.84
CA MET A 182 5.07 -2.63 -5.73
C MET A 182 6.25 -1.87 -5.16
N ALA A 183 7.44 -2.41 -5.40
CA ALA A 183 8.72 -1.76 -5.12
C ALA A 183 9.69 -2.12 -6.25
N VAL A 184 10.64 -1.23 -6.53
CA VAL A 184 11.70 -1.48 -7.52
C VAL A 184 13.02 -1.62 -6.77
N GLY A 185 13.73 -2.72 -7.00
CA GLY A 185 15.06 -2.94 -6.43
C GLY A 185 16.11 -2.05 -7.08
N ALA A 186 17.27 -1.90 -6.43
CA ALA A 186 18.42 -1.18 -7.00
C ALA A 186 19.00 -1.87 -8.26
N ASP A 187 18.61 -3.12 -8.51
CA ASP A 187 18.90 -3.90 -9.71
C ASP A 187 17.86 -3.70 -10.84
N GLY A 188 16.83 -2.88 -10.61
CA GLY A 188 15.75 -2.59 -11.55
C GLY A 188 14.63 -3.63 -11.56
N VAL A 189 14.69 -4.65 -10.70
CA VAL A 189 13.64 -5.67 -10.61
C VAL A 189 12.38 -5.07 -9.99
N ILE A 190 11.24 -5.33 -10.62
CA ILE A 190 9.92 -4.95 -10.09
C ILE A 190 9.44 -6.08 -9.19
N HIS A 191 9.23 -5.78 -7.92
CA HIS A 191 8.69 -6.70 -6.93
C HIS A 191 7.22 -6.38 -6.67
N LEU A 192 6.36 -7.41 -6.60
CA LEU A 192 4.94 -7.25 -6.36
C LEU A 192 4.46 -8.19 -5.26
N VAL A 193 3.76 -7.61 -4.28
CA VAL A 193 2.93 -8.37 -3.34
C VAL A 193 1.47 -8.16 -3.69
N VAL A 194 0.66 -9.23 -3.58
CA VAL A 194 -0.78 -9.19 -3.84
C VAL A 194 -1.57 -9.97 -2.81
N ASP A 195 -2.61 -9.33 -2.30
CA ASP A 195 -3.62 -9.96 -1.47
C ASP A 195 -4.73 -10.55 -2.35
N PHE A 196 -5.17 -11.76 -2.05
CA PHE A 196 -6.41 -12.35 -2.54
C PHE A 196 -7.44 -12.29 -1.41
N TYR A 197 -8.66 -11.85 -1.73
CA TYR A 197 -9.82 -11.95 -0.86
C TYR A 197 -11.03 -12.21 -1.74
N GLU A 198 -11.44 -13.47 -1.84
CA GLU A 198 -12.43 -13.96 -2.79
C GLU A 198 -13.62 -14.59 -2.06
N GLY A 199 -14.81 -14.44 -2.62
CA GLY A 199 -16.03 -15.04 -2.08
C GLY A 199 -17.04 -15.36 -3.17
N ILE A 200 -18.14 -15.98 -2.76
CA ILE A 200 -19.24 -16.34 -3.67
C ILE A 200 -20.44 -15.39 -3.55
N GLY A 201 -20.54 -14.64 -2.45
CA GLY A 201 -21.59 -13.63 -2.24
C GLY A 201 -21.07 -12.19 -2.23
N ILE A 202 -21.97 -11.23 -2.48
CA ILE A 202 -21.63 -9.80 -2.38
C ILE A 202 -21.81 -9.32 -0.94
N HIS A 203 -22.72 -9.85 -0.14
CA HIS A 203 -22.96 -9.39 1.24
C HIS A 203 -22.93 -10.51 2.27
N ASP A 204 -22.43 -11.66 1.84
CA ASP A 204 -22.39 -12.95 2.48
C ASP A 204 -21.26 -13.77 1.84
N HIS A 205 -20.77 -14.80 2.54
CA HIS A 205 -19.75 -15.73 2.03
C HIS A 205 -18.54 -15.03 1.37
N ARG A 206 -18.06 -13.95 1.99
CA ARG A 206 -16.89 -13.19 1.53
C ARG A 206 -15.60 -13.73 2.14
N GLY A 207 -14.52 -13.73 1.37
CA GLY A 207 -13.19 -14.11 1.87
C GLY A 207 -13.05 -15.61 2.17
N LEU A 208 -13.82 -16.47 1.50
CA LEU A 208 -13.66 -17.92 1.59
C LEU A 208 -12.27 -18.37 1.15
N HIS A 209 -11.65 -17.62 0.23
CA HIS A 209 -10.24 -17.80 -0.10
C HIS A 209 -9.49 -16.49 0.05
N GLN A 210 -8.38 -16.59 0.76
CA GLN A 210 -7.48 -15.49 1.03
C GLN A 210 -6.05 -15.93 0.87
N ALA A 211 -5.20 -15.05 0.37
CA ALA A 211 -3.77 -15.32 0.28
C ALA A 211 -2.98 -14.02 0.26
N VAL A 212 -1.75 -14.06 0.75
CA VAL A 212 -0.72 -13.05 0.50
C VAL A 212 0.32 -13.71 -0.38
N CYS A 213 0.51 -13.19 -1.59
CA CYS A 213 1.39 -13.79 -2.59
C CYS A 213 2.42 -12.81 -3.12
N TYR A 214 3.53 -13.34 -3.63
CA TYR A 214 4.62 -12.59 -4.23
C TYR A 214 4.96 -13.09 -5.64
N MET A 215 5.41 -12.16 -6.48
CA MET A 215 6.13 -12.40 -7.73
C MET A 215 7.01 -11.19 -8.08
N CYS A 216 7.93 -11.35 -9.03
CA CYS A 216 8.74 -10.25 -9.55
C CYS A 216 8.89 -10.30 -11.07
N SER A 217 9.40 -9.21 -11.65
CA SER A 217 9.75 -9.09 -13.06
C SER A 217 11.12 -8.43 -13.21
N ARG A 218 11.97 -9.03 -14.05
CA ARG A 218 13.34 -8.55 -14.31
C ARG A 218 13.48 -7.81 -15.65
N ASP A 219 12.40 -7.73 -16.42
CA ASP A 219 12.39 -7.26 -17.80
C ASP A 219 11.34 -6.17 -18.02
N GLY A 220 11.10 -5.34 -17.00
CA GLY A 220 10.17 -4.21 -17.11
C GLY A 220 8.70 -4.62 -17.14
N GLY A 221 8.35 -5.79 -16.59
CA GLY A 221 6.98 -6.29 -16.50
C GLY A 221 6.52 -7.10 -17.71
N GLU A 222 7.41 -7.42 -18.66
CA GLU A 222 7.10 -8.26 -19.83
C GLU A 222 6.87 -9.72 -19.44
N THR A 223 7.70 -10.24 -18.53
CA THR A 223 7.52 -11.55 -17.93
C THR A 223 7.62 -11.47 -16.41
N TRP A 224 7.00 -12.45 -15.75
CA TRP A 224 6.93 -12.53 -14.29
C TRP A 224 7.41 -13.89 -13.81
N GLU A 225 8.02 -13.90 -12.63
CA GLU A 225 8.64 -15.07 -12.02
C GLU A 225 8.40 -15.08 -10.50
N ARG A 226 8.52 -16.28 -9.92
CA ARG A 226 8.67 -16.48 -8.48
C ARG A 226 10.07 -16.04 -8.03
N ALA A 227 10.29 -15.97 -6.72
CA ALA A 227 11.58 -15.65 -6.13
C ALA A 227 12.71 -16.61 -6.56
N ASP A 228 12.37 -17.88 -6.83
CA ASP A 228 13.31 -18.91 -7.31
C ASP A 228 13.62 -18.82 -8.81
N GLY A 229 13.05 -17.84 -9.52
CA GLY A 229 13.19 -17.65 -10.97
C GLY A 229 12.25 -18.53 -11.81
N ALA A 230 11.38 -19.34 -11.21
CA ALA A 230 10.39 -20.08 -11.97
C ALA A 230 9.38 -19.13 -12.61
N ARG A 231 9.12 -19.31 -13.91
CA ARG A 231 8.19 -18.46 -14.67
C ARG A 231 6.76 -18.58 -14.13
N VAL A 232 6.10 -17.44 -13.99
CA VAL A 232 4.68 -17.33 -13.65
C VAL A 232 3.85 -17.21 -14.93
N GLU A 233 2.87 -18.10 -15.08
CA GLU A 233 1.88 -18.01 -16.16
C GLU A 233 0.79 -16.99 -15.80
N LEU A 234 0.55 -16.03 -16.69
CA LEU A 234 -0.42 -14.96 -16.50
C LEU A 234 -1.73 -15.20 -17.29
N PRO A 235 -2.90 -14.79 -16.74
CA PRO A 235 -3.07 -14.25 -15.40
C PRO A 235 -2.93 -15.34 -14.33
N ALA A 236 -2.19 -15.03 -13.27
CA ALA A 236 -1.84 -15.98 -12.22
C ALA A 236 -2.93 -16.10 -11.15
N ARG A 237 -2.79 -17.16 -10.35
CA ARG A 237 -3.45 -17.40 -9.08
C ARG A 237 -2.43 -17.83 -8.04
N PRO A 238 -2.81 -17.95 -6.74
CA PRO A 238 -1.84 -18.31 -5.71
C PRO A 238 -1.05 -19.59 -6.01
N GLU A 239 -1.66 -20.56 -6.70
CA GLU A 239 -0.98 -21.81 -7.07
C GLU A 239 0.24 -21.61 -7.97
N GLN A 240 0.30 -20.51 -8.74
CA GLN A 240 1.44 -20.14 -9.60
C GLN A 240 2.40 -19.12 -8.96
N LEU A 241 2.09 -18.57 -7.79
CA LEU A 241 2.88 -17.52 -7.13
C LEU A 241 3.66 -18.08 -5.93
N ASP A 242 4.54 -17.27 -5.35
CA ASP A 242 5.06 -17.56 -4.00
C ASP A 242 3.99 -17.22 -2.97
N VAL A 243 3.50 -18.22 -2.25
CA VAL A 243 2.45 -18.04 -1.24
C VAL A 243 3.10 -17.82 0.12
N LEU A 244 2.93 -16.60 0.67
CA LEU A 244 3.44 -16.23 1.99
C LEU A 244 2.48 -16.65 3.10
N ALA A 245 1.18 -16.46 2.87
CA ALA A 245 0.10 -16.91 3.75
C ALA A 245 -1.14 -17.26 2.93
N ARG A 246 -1.97 -18.19 3.43
CA ARG A 246 -3.21 -18.62 2.77
C ARG A 246 -4.25 -19.08 3.79
N SER A 247 -5.50 -18.78 3.52
CA SER A 247 -6.68 -19.32 4.21
C SER A 247 -7.71 -19.73 3.16
N GLU A 248 -8.21 -20.96 3.28
CA GLU A 248 -9.31 -21.50 2.49
C GLU A 248 -10.32 -22.13 3.44
N GLU A 249 -11.53 -21.59 3.44
CA GLU A 249 -12.58 -21.96 4.37
C GLU A 249 -13.90 -22.18 3.61
N ASP A 250 -14.70 -23.15 4.05
CA ASP A 250 -16.05 -23.36 3.52
C ASP A 250 -17.03 -22.28 4.04
N GLU A 251 -16.79 -21.78 5.25
CA GLU A 251 -17.58 -20.73 5.90
C GLU A 251 -16.68 -19.74 6.65
N ARG A 252 -17.20 -18.56 6.94
CA ARG A 252 -16.51 -17.54 7.74
C ARG A 252 -17.26 -17.28 9.03
N HIS A 253 -16.55 -16.74 10.02
CA HIS A 253 -17.09 -16.38 11.33
C HIS A 253 -18.21 -15.34 11.31
N GLU A 254 -18.42 -14.66 10.17
CA GLU A 254 -19.58 -13.81 9.88
C GLU A 254 -19.77 -13.60 8.36
N PRO A 255 -20.89 -13.02 7.89
CA PRO A 255 -21.16 -12.88 6.46
C PRO A 255 -20.22 -11.92 5.69
N MET A 256 -19.70 -10.87 6.34
CA MET A 256 -18.83 -9.86 5.71
C MET A 256 -17.58 -9.60 6.56
N PRO A 257 -16.76 -10.64 6.79
CA PRO A 257 -15.64 -10.57 7.70
C PRO A 257 -14.56 -9.64 7.14
N ARG A 258 -13.70 -9.14 8.03
CA ARG A 258 -12.43 -8.58 7.58
C ARG A 258 -11.52 -9.68 7.02
N PRO A 259 -10.47 -9.32 6.26
CA PRO A 259 -9.46 -10.29 5.89
C PRO A 259 -8.76 -10.85 7.15
N GLU A 260 -8.45 -12.14 7.12
CA GLU A 260 -7.65 -12.84 8.14
C GLU A 260 -6.16 -12.78 7.81
N VAL A 261 -5.81 -12.66 6.53
CA VAL A 261 -4.43 -12.46 6.08
C VAL A 261 -4.38 -11.29 5.11
N LEU A 262 -3.46 -10.36 5.31
CA LEU A 262 -3.37 -9.16 4.48
C LEU A 262 -2.00 -8.47 4.59
N SER A 263 -1.41 -8.13 3.44
CA SER A 263 -0.21 -7.26 3.35
C SER A 263 -0.57 -5.81 3.03
N GLN A 264 -1.68 -5.59 2.32
CA GLN A 264 -2.15 -4.28 1.86
C GLN A 264 -1.04 -3.40 1.27
N GLY A 265 -0.16 -4.03 0.50
CA GLY A 265 0.94 -3.41 -0.23
C GLY A 265 2.18 -3.06 0.59
N CYS A 266 2.35 -3.66 1.77
CA CYS A 266 3.58 -3.58 2.54
C CYS A 266 4.70 -4.43 1.91
N ILE A 267 5.42 -3.83 0.97
CA ILE A 267 6.65 -4.39 0.40
C ILE A 267 7.70 -3.27 0.26
N VAL A 268 8.94 -3.61 0.59
CA VAL A 268 10.15 -2.81 0.33
C VAL A 268 11.27 -3.75 -0.13
N VAL A 269 12.33 -3.22 -0.71
CA VAL A 269 13.43 -4.03 -1.27
C VAL A 269 14.75 -3.47 -0.76
N SER A 270 15.50 -4.31 -0.03
CA SER A 270 16.86 -4.03 0.42
C SER A 270 17.88 -4.53 -0.61
N SER A 271 19.17 -4.35 -0.32
CA SER A 271 20.25 -4.96 -1.11
C SER A 271 20.23 -6.49 -1.08
N GLU A 272 19.64 -7.09 -0.04
CA GLU A 272 19.56 -8.54 0.13
C GLU A 272 18.30 -9.14 -0.49
N GLY A 273 17.29 -8.32 -0.80
CA GLY A 273 16.07 -8.74 -1.48
C GLY A 273 14.79 -8.10 -0.95
N PRO A 274 13.62 -8.63 -1.34
CA PRO A 274 12.33 -8.10 -0.92
C PRO A 274 12.01 -8.46 0.53
N HIS A 275 11.41 -7.49 1.22
CA HIS A 275 10.81 -7.64 2.55
C HIS A 275 9.31 -7.36 2.43
N VAL A 276 8.48 -8.26 2.96
CA VAL A 276 7.02 -8.13 2.99
C VAL A 276 6.55 -8.18 4.43
N LEU A 277 5.72 -7.21 4.83
CA LEU A 277 5.05 -7.22 6.12
C LEU A 277 3.57 -7.54 5.93
N TYR A 278 3.03 -8.47 6.69
CA TYR A 278 1.61 -8.78 6.65
C TYR A 278 1.06 -9.12 8.04
N ILE A 279 -0.25 -8.97 8.19
CA ILE A 279 -0.97 -9.36 9.40
C ILE A 279 -1.66 -10.71 9.15
N SER A 280 -1.58 -11.60 10.14
CA SER A 280 -2.26 -12.89 10.17
C SER A 280 -3.18 -12.99 11.39
N HIS A 281 -4.36 -13.58 11.19
CA HIS A 281 -5.33 -13.95 12.21
C HIS A 281 -5.63 -15.46 12.15
N LEU A 282 -4.72 -16.25 11.58
CA LEU A 282 -4.93 -17.68 11.33
C LEU A 282 -4.73 -18.51 12.58
N ASP A 283 -3.54 -18.41 13.17
CA ASP A 283 -3.16 -19.17 14.36
C ASP A 283 -3.47 -18.37 15.62
N GLU A 284 -3.04 -17.11 15.66
CA GLU A 284 -3.31 -16.19 16.76
C GLU A 284 -3.88 -14.86 16.25
N PRO A 285 -4.65 -14.13 17.09
CA PRO A 285 -5.18 -12.82 16.70
C PRO A 285 -4.05 -11.85 16.41
N GLY A 286 -3.93 -11.38 15.16
CA GLY A 286 -3.14 -10.20 14.81
C GLY A 286 -1.64 -10.42 14.92
N GLU A 287 -1.16 -11.59 14.49
CA GLU A 287 0.25 -11.83 14.30
C GLU A 287 0.82 -10.86 13.27
N ILE A 288 1.94 -10.23 13.60
CA ILE A 288 2.70 -9.37 12.69
C ILE A 288 3.81 -10.23 12.13
N VAL A 289 3.79 -10.44 10.83
CA VAL A 289 4.76 -11.30 10.15
C VAL A 289 5.62 -10.48 9.21
N HIS A 290 6.93 -10.55 9.39
CA HIS A 290 7.91 -10.06 8.45
C HIS A 290 8.47 -11.25 7.67
N ALA A 291 8.15 -11.31 6.38
CA ALA A 291 8.71 -12.27 5.44
C ALA A 291 9.82 -11.64 4.61
N TYR A 292 10.92 -12.37 4.41
CA TYR A 292 12.06 -11.94 3.61
C TYR A 292 12.71 -13.13 2.91
N LEU A 293 13.42 -12.88 1.81
CA LEU A 293 14.25 -13.89 1.18
C LEU A 293 15.59 -13.98 1.91
N ASN A 294 15.97 -15.19 2.33
CA ASN A 294 17.32 -15.44 2.82
C ASN A 294 18.34 -15.50 1.67
N ALA A 295 19.63 -15.60 2.00
CA ALA A 295 20.72 -15.67 1.02
C ALA A 295 20.64 -16.87 0.03
N LYS A 296 19.73 -17.83 0.25
CA LYS A 296 19.48 -18.97 -0.65
C LYS A 296 18.25 -18.76 -1.53
N GLY A 297 17.62 -17.60 -1.48
CA GLY A 297 16.38 -17.31 -2.22
C GLY A 297 15.15 -18.02 -1.66
N VAL A 298 15.17 -18.41 -0.38
CA VAL A 298 14.03 -19.05 0.29
C VAL A 298 13.36 -18.05 1.22
N TRP A 299 12.03 -18.00 1.20
CA TRP A 299 11.23 -17.19 2.11
C TRP A 299 11.39 -17.68 3.56
N GLU A 300 11.89 -16.81 4.42
CA GLU A 300 11.86 -16.93 5.87
C GLU A 300 10.81 -15.99 6.45
N ARG A 301 10.37 -16.29 7.68
CA ARG A 301 9.32 -15.54 8.38
C ARG A 301 9.76 -15.31 9.81
N GLU A 302 9.67 -14.06 10.24
CA GLU A 302 9.82 -13.65 11.62
C GLU A 302 8.47 -13.15 12.14
N TYR A 303 8.13 -13.54 13.37
CA TYR A 303 6.92 -13.12 14.08
C TYR A 303 7.30 -12.04 15.09
N ILE A 304 6.69 -10.86 14.96
CA ILE A 304 7.09 -9.69 15.73
C ILE A 304 6.16 -9.54 16.94
N ASP A 305 6.74 -9.60 18.15
CA ASP A 305 6.05 -9.22 19.37
C ASP A 305 6.15 -7.70 19.59
N ALA A 306 5.04 -7.01 19.38
CA ALA A 306 4.95 -5.56 19.60
C ALA A 306 4.79 -5.17 21.08
N GLY A 307 4.70 -6.14 22.00
CA GLY A 307 4.61 -5.89 23.44
C GLY A 307 3.23 -5.42 23.93
N PHE A 308 2.18 -5.63 23.13
CA PHE A 308 0.80 -5.23 23.45
C PHE A 308 -0.07 -6.45 23.75
N SER A 309 -0.30 -6.74 25.03
CA SER A 309 -1.09 -7.92 25.44
C SER A 309 -2.59 -7.81 25.13
N ASP A 310 -3.14 -6.59 25.21
CA ASP A 310 -4.58 -6.29 25.13
C ASP A 310 -5.02 -5.71 23.78
N HIS A 311 -4.09 -5.48 22.86
CA HIS A 311 -4.37 -4.92 21.53
C HIS A 311 -3.78 -5.78 20.44
N ARG A 312 -4.40 -5.74 19.25
CA ARG A 312 -3.91 -6.45 18.07
C ARG A 312 -3.97 -5.56 16.81
N PRO A 313 -3.00 -5.69 15.91
CA PRO A 313 -3.06 -5.03 14.61
C PRO A 313 -4.23 -5.57 13.80
N THR A 314 -4.87 -4.69 13.01
CA THR A 314 -6.02 -5.08 12.15
C THR A 314 -5.89 -4.61 10.71
N GLY A 315 -4.76 -3.96 10.38
CA GLY A 315 -4.48 -3.36 9.08
C GLY A 315 -3.05 -2.86 8.99
N CYS A 316 -2.52 -2.82 7.77
CA CYS A 316 -1.16 -2.36 7.46
C CYS A 316 -1.10 -1.62 6.11
N ARG A 317 -2.12 -0.85 5.73
CA ARG A 317 -2.21 -0.27 4.37
C ARG A 317 -1.07 0.68 4.05
N GLY A 318 -0.17 0.28 3.16
CA GLY A 318 0.97 1.09 2.73
C GLY A 318 1.83 1.60 3.90
N ALA A 319 1.94 0.78 4.94
CA ALA A 319 2.49 1.19 6.23
C ALA A 319 3.82 0.52 6.56
N PHE A 320 4.61 0.20 5.53
CA PHE A 320 5.92 -0.41 5.64
C PHE A 320 6.90 0.32 4.73
N SER A 321 8.05 0.69 5.28
CA SER A 321 9.05 1.53 4.63
C SER A 321 10.47 1.10 5.00
N MET A 322 11.45 1.64 4.29
CA MET A 322 12.88 1.44 4.54
C MET A 322 13.63 2.73 4.25
N ASP A 323 14.62 3.07 5.08
CA ASP A 323 15.54 4.18 4.82
C ASP A 323 16.79 3.74 4.06
N GLU A 324 17.64 4.71 3.68
CA GLU A 324 18.90 4.46 2.98
C GLU A 324 19.89 3.60 3.78
N ALA A 325 19.77 3.55 5.11
CA ALA A 325 20.61 2.71 5.97
C ALA A 325 20.11 1.26 6.02
N GLY A 326 18.99 0.94 5.38
CA GLY A 326 18.36 -0.38 5.41
C GLY A 326 17.51 -0.64 6.66
N THR A 327 17.23 0.39 7.47
CA THR A 327 16.36 0.28 8.63
C THR A 327 14.92 0.12 8.16
N LEU A 328 14.21 -0.91 8.63
CA LEU A 328 12.81 -1.11 8.26
C LEU A 328 11.89 -0.42 9.27
N TYR A 329 10.81 0.17 8.79
CA TYR A 329 9.81 0.85 9.60
C TYR A 329 8.42 0.35 9.28
N ALA A 330 7.60 0.12 10.30
CA ALA A 330 6.18 -0.15 10.12
C ALA A 330 5.30 0.75 11.01
N LEU A 331 4.13 1.12 10.50
CA LEU A 331 3.16 1.96 11.21
C LEU A 331 1.80 1.29 11.26
N LEU A 332 1.50 0.62 12.37
CA LEU A 332 0.37 -0.31 12.44
C LEU A 332 -0.74 0.22 13.35
N GLU A 333 -1.98 -0.04 12.94
CA GLU A 333 -3.16 0.31 13.72
C GLU A 333 -3.61 -0.86 14.59
N PHE A 334 -3.46 -0.66 15.89
CA PHE A 334 -3.81 -1.61 16.93
C PHE A 334 -5.17 -1.28 17.52
N GLN A 335 -5.96 -2.32 17.74
CA GLN A 335 -7.32 -2.23 18.26
C GLN A 335 -7.45 -3.13 19.49
N PRO A 336 -8.25 -2.74 20.50
CA PRO A 336 -8.48 -3.56 21.67
C PRO A 336 -8.97 -4.96 21.28
N LEU A 337 -8.39 -5.99 21.89
CA LEU A 337 -8.85 -7.36 21.77
C LEU A 337 -10.11 -7.56 22.63
N GLY A 338 -11.17 -8.12 22.06
CA GLY A 338 -12.44 -8.30 22.76
C GLY A 338 -13.64 -7.95 21.88
N ARG A 339 -14.32 -6.84 22.18
CA ARG A 339 -15.47 -6.40 21.36
C ARG A 339 -15.03 -6.15 19.92
N GLY A 340 -15.80 -6.64 18.95
CA GLY A 340 -15.41 -6.58 17.55
C GLY A 340 -14.52 -7.74 17.07
N TRP A 341 -14.23 -8.72 17.93
CA TRP A 341 -13.54 -9.97 17.58
C TRP A 341 -14.47 -11.17 17.81
N ASN A 342 -14.34 -12.21 16.99
CA ASN A 342 -15.01 -13.49 17.16
C ASN A 342 -13.98 -14.60 16.93
N GLU A 343 -13.80 -15.49 17.92
CA GLU A 343 -12.81 -16.58 17.85
C GLU A 343 -11.41 -16.11 17.41
N GLY A 344 -10.98 -14.96 17.93
CA GLY A 344 -9.67 -14.38 17.60
C GLY A 344 -9.57 -13.69 16.23
N LYS A 345 -10.65 -13.70 15.44
CA LYS A 345 -10.72 -13.09 14.11
C LYS A 345 -11.49 -11.77 14.14
N PRO A 346 -11.04 -10.74 13.41
CA PRO A 346 -11.68 -9.43 13.43
C PRO A 346 -13.02 -9.45 12.69
N THR A 347 -14.01 -8.75 13.25
CA THR A 347 -15.34 -8.59 12.65
C THR A 347 -15.49 -7.22 11.97
N ARG A 348 -16.57 -7.06 11.20
CA ARG A 348 -16.94 -5.81 10.55
C ARG A 348 -17.26 -4.71 11.56
N GLY A 349 -17.68 -5.06 12.78
CA GLY A 349 -18.00 -4.14 13.87
C GLY A 349 -16.82 -3.28 14.31
N LEU A 350 -15.59 -3.77 14.12
CA LEU A 350 -14.35 -3.13 14.55
C LEU A 350 -14.06 -1.77 13.88
N ASN A 351 -14.80 -1.38 12.83
CA ASN A 351 -14.64 -0.07 12.16
C ASN A 351 -15.18 1.12 12.97
N TRP A 352 -16.02 0.89 13.98
CA TRP A 352 -16.79 1.95 14.65
C TRP A 352 -16.30 2.28 16.07
N GLU A 353 -15.32 1.53 16.58
CA GLU A 353 -14.78 1.74 17.92
C GLU A 353 -13.46 2.51 17.78
N THR A 354 -13.46 3.77 18.19
CA THR A 354 -12.29 4.67 18.14
C THR A 354 -11.70 4.95 19.51
N GLU A 355 -12.40 4.57 20.58
CA GLU A 355 -11.96 4.76 21.95
C GLU A 355 -10.90 3.69 22.24
N ASP A 356 -9.64 4.09 22.42
CA ASP A 356 -8.47 3.25 22.70
C ASP A 356 -7.76 2.58 21.49
N LYS A 357 -7.88 3.12 20.28
CA LYS A 357 -6.96 2.69 19.19
C LYS A 357 -5.53 3.13 19.50
N ARG A 358 -4.55 2.30 19.16
CA ARG A 358 -3.12 2.62 19.30
C ARG A 358 -2.44 2.65 17.94
N LEU A 359 -1.75 3.74 17.63
CA LEU A 359 -0.89 3.79 16.45
C LEU A 359 0.52 3.39 16.89
N VAL A 360 1.02 2.29 16.35
CA VAL A 360 2.26 1.65 16.81
C VAL A 360 3.32 1.81 15.74
N TRP A 361 4.48 2.32 16.14
CA TRP A 361 5.68 2.44 15.33
C TRP A 361 6.63 1.28 15.64
N LEU A 362 6.95 0.49 14.63
CA LEU A 362 7.93 -0.59 14.68
C LEU A 362 9.19 -0.16 13.91
N THR A 363 10.36 -0.55 14.40
CA THR A 363 11.65 -0.29 13.76
C THR A 363 12.54 -1.51 13.86
N LEU A 364 12.96 -2.08 12.72
CA LEU A 364 14.00 -3.10 12.68
C LEU A 364 15.33 -2.42 12.44
N GLN A 365 16.19 -2.44 13.46
CA GLN A 365 17.55 -1.92 13.40
C GLN A 365 18.49 -2.92 14.06
N ASP A 366 19.65 -3.17 13.44
CA ASP A 366 20.67 -4.08 13.96
C ASP A 366 20.17 -5.52 14.25
N GLY A 367 19.09 -5.93 13.58
CA GLY A 367 18.50 -7.27 13.72
C GLY A 367 17.41 -7.38 14.78
N ASP A 368 17.08 -6.31 15.51
CA ASP A 368 16.06 -6.32 16.56
C ASP A 368 14.90 -5.37 16.25
N TRP A 369 13.67 -5.85 16.47
CA TRP A 369 12.46 -5.04 16.39
C TRP A 369 12.24 -4.22 17.66
N ASN A 370 12.21 -2.91 17.51
CA ASN A 370 11.88 -1.95 18.56
C ASN A 370 10.47 -1.41 18.33
N THR A 371 9.72 -1.28 19.42
CA THR A 371 8.31 -0.85 19.38
C THR A 371 8.08 0.39 20.24
N ARG A 372 7.28 1.33 19.73
CA ARG A 372 6.78 2.48 20.52
C ARG A 372 5.41 2.93 20.01
N LEU A 373 4.71 3.73 20.80
CA LEU A 373 3.56 4.48 20.30
C LEU A 373 4.03 5.57 19.33
N ALA A 374 3.35 5.67 18.19
CA ALA A 374 3.56 6.72 17.19
C ALA A 374 2.85 8.02 17.55
N LEU A 375 1.71 7.91 18.25
CA LEU A 375 0.91 9.02 18.76
C LEU A 375 0.51 8.78 20.23
N PRO A 376 0.16 9.82 20.99
CA PRO A 376 -0.46 9.66 22.31
C PRO A 376 -1.69 8.73 22.28
N GLN A 377 -1.99 8.06 23.40
CA GLN A 377 -3.06 7.05 23.48
C GLN A 377 -4.46 7.61 23.21
N ASP A 378 -4.68 8.89 23.45
CA ASP A 378 -5.94 9.60 23.20
C ASP A 378 -6.05 10.19 21.78
N ALA A 379 -5.02 10.00 20.94
CA ALA A 379 -5.03 10.48 19.58
C ALA A 379 -6.04 9.68 18.72
N ILE A 380 -6.88 10.41 17.99
CA ILE A 380 -7.79 9.82 17.00
C ILE A 380 -7.10 9.84 15.64
N PHE A 381 -6.99 8.67 15.02
CA PHE A 381 -6.41 8.50 13.70
C PHE A 381 -7.21 7.46 12.91
N ASN A 382 -7.05 7.50 11.59
CA ASN A 382 -7.63 6.51 10.69
C ASN A 382 -6.78 6.38 9.43
N GLU A 383 -6.40 5.15 9.11
CA GLU A 383 -5.69 4.74 7.90
C GLU A 383 -4.37 5.51 7.70
N ALA A 384 -3.50 5.41 8.72
CA ALA A 384 -2.15 5.97 8.69
C ALA A 384 -1.30 5.35 7.56
N ASN A 385 -0.35 6.14 7.04
CA ASN A 385 0.49 5.74 5.90
C ASN A 385 1.92 6.23 6.11
N LEU A 386 2.88 5.55 5.49
CA LEU A 386 4.29 5.94 5.48
C LEU A 386 4.74 6.28 4.07
N GLU A 387 5.74 7.15 3.97
CA GLU A 387 6.51 7.27 2.74
C GLU A 387 7.11 5.91 2.37
N ARG A 388 7.11 5.58 1.07
CA ARG A 388 7.78 4.40 0.54
C ARG A 388 8.71 4.78 -0.61
N PRO A 389 9.83 4.06 -0.78
CA PRO A 389 10.74 4.26 -1.90
C PRO A 389 10.11 3.69 -3.19
N THR A 390 9.22 4.45 -3.82
CA THR A 390 8.52 4.03 -5.04
C THR A 390 9.15 4.57 -6.32
N GLY A 391 10.28 5.27 -6.22
CA GLY A 391 11.01 5.89 -7.32
C GLY A 391 12.31 6.49 -6.80
N ALA A 392 12.70 7.66 -7.30
CA ALA A 392 13.95 8.33 -6.94
C ALA A 392 13.94 9.04 -5.58
N ASN A 393 13.20 8.54 -4.58
CA ASN A 393 13.13 9.13 -3.25
C ASN A 393 14.54 9.32 -2.63
N THR A 394 14.79 10.47 -1.98
CA THR A 394 16.08 10.84 -1.33
C THR A 394 15.88 11.70 -0.08
#